data_AF-A0AA42Z0U6-F1
#
_entry.id   AF-A0AA42Z0U6-F1
#
_cell.length_a   1.000
_cell.length_b   1.000
_cell.length_c   1.000
_cell.angle_alpha   90.00
_cell.angle_beta   90.00
_cell.angle_gamma   90.00
#
_symmetry.space_group_name_H-M   'P 1'
#
loop_
_entity.id
_entity.type
_entity.pdbx_description
1 polymer ?
#
loop_
_entity_poly.entity_id
_entity_poly.type
_entity_poly.pdbx_seq_one_letter_code
_entity_poly.pdbx_strand_id
1 'polypeptide(L)'
;MGTKIDEFCNDLRNDLTAADNRLQDLKGQIETANQETRQAIQSKLDKAKADLEEQKRKAEGRRHEVKSYLEEKRAEAQHDIDDWKTKREIKKLEKRAERRETYAADAVLFANAAIDEANVAILEALDARMDVDDAEAASA
;
A
#
# COMPACT_ATOMS: atom_id res chain seq x y z
N MET A 1 14.82 -13.92 -18.75
CA MET A 1 14.21 -14.24 -17.44
C MET A 1 13.04 -15.19 -17.73
N GLY A 2 12.64 -16.05 -16.79
CA GLY A 2 11.52 -16.98 -17.04
C GLY A 2 10.18 -16.25 -17.02
N THR A 3 9.15 -16.70 -17.74
CA THR A 3 7.87 -15.98 -17.86
C THR A 3 7.24 -15.56 -16.53
N LYS A 4 7.32 -16.40 -15.50
CA LYS A 4 6.80 -16.10 -14.14
C LYS A 4 7.47 -14.88 -13.47
N ILE A 5 8.79 -14.72 -13.62
CA ILE A 5 9.49 -13.59 -12.97
C ILE A 5 9.17 -12.27 -13.69
N ASP A 6 8.92 -12.34 -15.00
CA ASP A 6 8.53 -11.17 -15.80
C ASP A 6 7.11 -10.71 -15.43
N GLU A 7 6.16 -11.65 -15.27
CA GLU A 7 4.81 -11.40 -14.76
C GLU A 7 4.84 -10.75 -13.37
N PHE A 8 5.53 -11.38 -12.41
CA PHE A 8 5.71 -10.84 -11.06
C PHE A 8 6.30 -9.42 -11.06
N CYS A 9 7.35 -9.18 -11.86
CA CYS A 9 7.96 -7.85 -11.94
C CYS A 9 7.04 -6.81 -12.58
N ASN A 10 6.20 -7.19 -13.53
CA ASN A 10 5.22 -6.30 -14.15
C ASN A 10 4.11 -5.92 -13.16
N ASP A 11 3.58 -6.90 -12.42
CA ASP A 11 2.58 -6.65 -11.38
C ASP A 11 3.12 -5.72 -10.30
N LEU A 12 4.33 -5.99 -9.80
CA LEU A 12 4.97 -5.15 -8.80
C LEU A 12 5.22 -3.72 -9.32
N ARG A 13 5.60 -3.58 -10.59
CA ARG A 13 5.80 -2.26 -11.22
C ARG A 13 4.47 -1.51 -11.31
N ASN A 14 3.38 -2.18 -11.64
CA ASN A 14 2.05 -1.56 -11.69
C ASN A 14 1.62 -1.07 -10.30
N ASP A 15 1.81 -1.90 -9.27
CA ASP A 15 1.47 -1.53 -7.89
C ASP A 15 2.30 -0.35 -7.38
N LEU A 16 3.60 -0.31 -7.71
CA LEU A 16 4.48 0.82 -7.36
C LEU A 16 4.13 2.09 -8.13
N THR A 17 3.76 1.98 -9.40
CA THR A 17 3.31 3.14 -10.20
C THR A 17 2.02 3.71 -9.63
N ALA A 18 1.11 2.84 -9.19
CA ALA A 18 -0.12 3.27 -8.53
C ALA A 18 0.16 3.96 -7.19
N ALA A 19 1.15 3.48 -6.42
CA ALA A 19 1.61 4.15 -5.19
C ALA A 19 2.18 5.54 -5.47
N ASP A 20 3.02 5.67 -6.49
CA ASP A 20 3.62 6.96 -6.88
C ASP A 20 2.54 7.97 -7.29
N ASN A 21 1.58 7.55 -8.14
CA ASN A 21 0.47 8.40 -8.55
C ASN A 21 -0.35 8.91 -7.35
N ARG A 22 -0.66 8.03 -6.38
CA ARG A 22 -1.36 8.43 -5.14
C ARG A 22 -0.57 9.46 -4.33
N LEU A 23 0.75 9.28 -4.22
CA LEU A 23 1.60 10.23 -3.51
C LEU A 23 1.68 11.58 -4.21
N GLN A 24 1.72 11.59 -5.56
CA GLN A 24 1.65 12.83 -6.33
C GLN A 24 0.29 13.53 -6.15
N ASP A 25 -0.81 12.77 -6.18
CA ASP A 25 -2.16 13.30 -5.94
C ASP A 25 -2.25 13.92 -4.55
N LEU A 26 -1.78 13.21 -3.51
CA LEU A 26 -1.75 13.71 -2.13
C LEU A 26 -0.93 15.00 -2.01
N LYS A 27 0.25 15.03 -2.65
CA LYS A 27 1.09 16.22 -2.67
C LYS A 27 0.35 17.40 -3.31
N GLY A 28 -0.28 17.18 -4.46
CA GLY A 28 -1.07 18.21 -5.14
C GLY A 28 -2.23 18.73 -4.28
N GLN A 29 -2.92 17.84 -3.57
CA GLN A 29 -3.99 18.23 -2.64
C GLN A 29 -3.49 19.13 -1.52
N ILE A 30 -2.33 18.84 -0.94
CA ILE A 30 -1.73 19.70 0.10
C ILE A 30 -1.38 21.08 -0.47
N GLU A 31 -0.81 21.12 -1.68
CA GLU A 31 -0.41 22.37 -2.35
C GLU A 31 -1.61 23.28 -2.68
N THR A 32 -2.78 22.71 -2.98
CA THR A 32 -4.00 23.47 -3.33
C THR A 32 -4.99 23.60 -2.19
N ALA A 33 -4.77 22.95 -1.04
CA ALA A 33 -5.74 22.86 0.05
C ALA A 33 -6.28 24.21 0.53
N ASN A 34 -5.42 25.24 0.61
CA ASN A 34 -5.80 26.58 1.07
C ASN A 34 -6.63 27.38 0.05
N GLN A 35 -6.76 26.89 -1.18
CA GLN A 35 -7.54 27.51 -2.26
C GLN A 35 -8.84 26.73 -2.54
N GLU A 36 -9.02 25.58 -1.92
CA GLU A 36 -10.16 24.71 -2.17
C GLU A 36 -11.35 25.04 -1.28
N THR A 37 -12.55 24.83 -1.82
CA THR A 37 -13.78 24.97 -1.04
C THR A 37 -13.96 23.76 -0.11
N ARG A 38 -14.70 23.95 0.99
CA ARG A 38 -15.05 22.88 1.92
C ARG A 38 -15.72 21.70 1.20
N GLN A 39 -16.61 22.00 0.27
CA GLN A 39 -17.28 20.99 -0.55
C GLN A 39 -16.30 20.16 -1.40
N ALA A 40 -15.25 20.77 -1.94
CA ALA A 40 -14.22 20.06 -2.69
C ALA A 40 -13.40 19.13 -1.78
N ILE A 41 -13.01 19.61 -0.60
CA ILE A 41 -12.28 18.81 0.40
C ILE A 41 -13.13 17.62 0.87
N GLN A 42 -14.42 17.83 1.16
CA GLN A 42 -15.34 16.76 1.55
C GLN A 42 -15.53 15.71 0.44
N SER A 43 -15.70 16.14 -0.81
CA SER A 43 -15.81 15.21 -1.94
C SER A 43 -14.53 14.37 -2.13
N LYS A 44 -13.36 14.95 -1.91
CA LYS A 44 -12.08 14.22 -1.94
C LYS A 44 -11.97 13.25 -0.77
N LEU A 45 -12.42 13.66 0.43
CA LEU A 45 -12.41 12.83 1.62
C LEU A 45 -13.28 11.58 1.45
N ASP A 46 -14.49 11.75 0.91
CA ASP A 46 -15.40 10.63 0.63
C ASP A 46 -14.78 9.63 -0.36
N LYS A 47 -14.13 10.14 -1.42
CA LYS A 47 -13.42 9.29 -2.38
C LYS A 47 -12.24 8.56 -1.70
N ALA A 48 -11.42 9.27 -0.94
CA ALA A 48 -10.27 8.69 -0.25
C ALA A 48 -10.69 7.60 0.75
N LYS A 49 -11.81 7.78 1.46
CA LYS A 49 -12.40 6.77 2.35
C LYS A 49 -12.86 5.53 1.59
N ALA A 50 -13.49 5.71 0.42
CA ALA A 50 -13.90 4.60 -0.43
C ALA A 50 -12.69 3.81 -0.96
N ASP A 51 -11.65 4.51 -1.43
CA ASP A 51 -10.42 3.90 -1.92
C ASP A 51 -9.69 3.13 -0.80
N LEU A 52 -9.61 3.72 0.41
CA LEU A 52 -9.05 3.06 1.59
C LEU A 52 -9.79 1.78 1.96
N GLU A 53 -11.13 1.80 1.96
CA GLU A 53 -11.90 0.58 2.26
C GLU A 53 -11.74 -0.49 1.19
N GLU A 54 -11.63 -0.11 -0.09
CA GLU A 54 -11.30 -1.07 -1.14
C GLU A 54 -9.92 -1.71 -0.90
N GLN A 55 -8.91 -0.91 -0.52
CA GLN A 55 -7.58 -1.45 -0.21
C GLN A 55 -7.56 -2.30 1.06
N LYS A 56 -8.26 -1.90 2.12
CA LYS A 56 -8.38 -2.72 3.33
C LYS A 56 -8.99 -4.07 3.02
N ARG A 57 -10.06 -4.12 2.21
CA ARG A 57 -10.68 -5.38 1.77
C ARG A 57 -9.71 -6.25 0.96
N LYS A 58 -8.90 -5.64 0.08
CA LYS A 58 -7.83 -6.35 -0.65
C LYS A 58 -6.73 -6.83 0.29
N ALA A 59 -6.40 -6.05 1.32
CA ALA A 59 -5.33 -6.34 2.27
C ALA A 59 -5.73 -7.34 3.35
N GLU A 60 -6.98 -7.41 3.80
CA GLU A 60 -7.44 -8.31 4.88
C GLU A 60 -7.15 -9.78 4.56
N GLY A 61 -7.26 -10.20 3.29
CA GLY A 61 -6.88 -11.55 2.87
C GLY A 61 -5.36 -11.82 2.93
N ARG A 62 -4.53 -10.79 2.80
CA ARG A 62 -3.06 -10.91 2.66
C ARG A 62 -2.27 -10.48 3.91
N ARG A 63 -2.87 -9.70 4.80
CA ARG A 63 -2.23 -9.16 6.02
C ARG A 63 -1.89 -10.25 7.03
N HIS A 64 -2.68 -11.33 7.08
CA HIS A 64 -2.38 -12.51 7.91
C HIS A 64 -1.16 -13.28 7.39
N GLU A 65 -0.96 -13.29 6.07
CA GLU A 65 0.19 -13.93 5.42
C GLU A 65 1.48 -13.13 5.63
N VAL A 66 1.45 -11.79 5.53
CA VAL A 66 2.63 -10.95 5.80
C VAL A 66 3.12 -11.04 7.24
N LYS A 67 2.21 -10.95 8.21
CA LYS A 67 2.59 -10.95 9.63
C LYS A 67 3.09 -12.32 10.06
N SER A 68 2.39 -13.40 9.68
CA SER A 68 2.87 -14.76 9.92
C SER A 68 4.18 -15.03 9.19
N TYR A 69 4.40 -14.46 8.01
CA TYR A 69 5.66 -14.61 7.29
C TYR A 69 6.81 -13.79 7.87
N LEU A 70 6.59 -12.59 8.40
CA LEU A 70 7.60 -11.83 9.15
C LEU A 70 8.01 -12.58 10.42
N GLU A 71 7.05 -13.26 11.05
CA GLU A 71 7.26 -14.13 12.22
C GLU A 71 7.95 -15.47 11.82
N GLU A 72 7.61 -16.06 10.67
CA GLU A 72 8.23 -17.28 10.11
C GLU A 72 9.56 -17.01 9.36
N LYS A 73 9.88 -15.75 9.06
CA LYS A 73 11.12 -15.30 8.42
C LYS A 73 12.29 -15.35 9.39
N ARG A 74 12.69 -16.58 9.73
CA ARG A 74 14.04 -16.97 10.15
C ARG A 74 14.32 -18.48 10.02
N ALA A 75 13.43 -19.29 9.44
CA ALA A 75 13.58 -20.75 9.52
C ALA A 75 14.35 -21.42 8.36
N GLU A 76 14.40 -20.85 7.15
CA GLU A 76 15.13 -21.48 6.03
C GLU A 76 16.63 -21.16 6.10
N ALA A 77 17.43 -22.10 6.59
CA ALA A 77 18.88 -21.99 6.66
C ALA A 77 19.48 -21.96 5.24
N GLN A 78 20.53 -21.15 5.06
CA GLN A 78 21.23 -21.05 3.77
C GLN A 78 21.74 -22.41 3.29
N HIS A 79 22.15 -23.27 4.22
CA HIS A 79 22.54 -24.65 3.99
C HIS A 79 21.46 -25.45 3.23
N ASP A 80 20.19 -25.37 3.66
CA ASP A 80 19.10 -26.14 3.04
C ASP A 80 18.85 -25.71 1.59
N ILE A 81 18.99 -24.41 1.31
CA ILE A 81 18.81 -23.85 -0.03
C ILE A 81 19.91 -24.37 -0.97
N ASP A 82 21.16 -24.41 -0.51
CA ASP A 82 22.29 -24.85 -1.32
C ASP A 82 22.25 -26.38 -1.56
N ASP A 83 21.77 -27.13 -0.57
CA ASP A 83 21.44 -28.55 -0.71
C ASP A 83 20.36 -28.78 -1.78
N TRP A 84 19.26 -28.02 -1.77
CA TRP A 84 18.19 -28.14 -2.77
C TRP A 84 18.68 -27.78 -4.18
N LYS A 85 19.54 -26.77 -4.33
CA LYS A 85 20.16 -26.44 -5.62
C LYS A 85 21.05 -27.59 -6.11
N THR A 86 21.90 -28.12 -5.23
CA THR A 86 22.84 -29.20 -5.57
C THR A 86 22.09 -30.47 -5.98
N LYS A 87 21.02 -30.82 -5.24
CA LYS A 87 20.16 -31.97 -5.53
C LYS A 87 19.11 -31.71 -6.61
N ARG A 88 19.09 -30.50 -7.19
CA ARG A 88 18.10 -30.05 -8.19
C ARG A 88 16.65 -30.30 -7.75
N GLU A 89 16.34 -29.99 -6.49
CA GLU A 89 14.99 -30.12 -5.94
C GLU A 89 14.08 -28.99 -6.41
N ILE A 90 13.76 -28.98 -7.71
CA ILE A 90 13.06 -27.89 -8.40
C ILE A 90 11.78 -27.48 -7.69
N LYS A 91 10.94 -28.44 -7.28
CA LYS A 91 9.67 -28.15 -6.57
C LYS A 91 9.85 -27.36 -5.27
N LYS A 92 10.93 -27.62 -4.51
CA LYS A 92 11.22 -26.87 -3.28
C LYS A 92 11.70 -25.46 -3.60
N LEU A 93 12.52 -25.32 -4.63
CA LEU A 93 13.01 -24.03 -5.11
C LEU A 93 11.86 -23.17 -5.68
N GLU A 94 10.93 -23.76 -6.43
CA GLU A 94 9.71 -23.10 -6.93
C GLU A 94 8.81 -22.64 -5.78
N LYS A 95 8.48 -23.52 -4.82
CA LYS A 95 7.67 -23.14 -3.65
C LYS A 95 8.33 -22.03 -2.83
N ARG A 96 9.67 -22.01 -2.75
CA ARG A 96 10.41 -20.92 -2.13
C ARG A 96 10.29 -19.62 -2.93
N ALA A 97 10.41 -19.66 -4.26
CA ALA A 97 10.25 -18.49 -5.11
C ALA A 97 8.85 -17.89 -4.96
N GLU A 98 7.80 -18.72 -5.09
CA GLU A 98 6.40 -18.29 -4.95
C GLU A 98 6.14 -17.61 -3.59
N ARG A 99 6.61 -18.19 -2.48
CA ARG A 99 6.50 -17.56 -1.15
C ARG A 99 7.27 -16.24 -1.01
N ARG A 100 8.33 -16.03 -1.78
CA ARG A 100 9.10 -14.77 -1.75
C ARG A 100 8.42 -13.72 -2.62
N GLU A 101 7.85 -14.12 -3.74
CA GLU A 101 7.04 -13.29 -4.65
C GLU A 101 5.76 -12.81 -3.96
N THR A 102 4.99 -13.72 -3.34
CA THR A 102 3.78 -13.36 -2.56
C THR A 102 4.11 -12.34 -1.47
N TYR A 103 5.16 -12.58 -0.67
CA TYR A 103 5.55 -11.63 0.36
C TYR A 103 5.88 -10.24 -0.17
N ALA A 104 6.58 -10.15 -1.30
CA ALA A 104 6.90 -8.86 -1.91
C ALA A 104 5.65 -8.12 -2.38
N ALA A 105 4.72 -8.83 -3.03
CA ALA A 105 3.44 -8.27 -3.45
C ALA A 105 2.60 -7.79 -2.25
N ASP A 106 2.59 -8.53 -1.16
CA ASP A 106 1.83 -8.16 0.03
C ASP A 106 2.44 -6.98 0.79
N ALA A 107 3.77 -6.89 0.85
CA ALA A 107 4.46 -5.75 1.44
C ALA A 107 4.12 -4.44 0.69
N VAL A 108 4.05 -4.49 -0.64
CA VAL A 108 3.63 -3.34 -1.45
C VAL A 108 2.15 -3.02 -1.26
N LEU A 109 1.27 -4.03 -1.17
CA LEU A 109 -0.14 -3.80 -0.87
C LEU A 109 -0.33 -3.12 0.50
N PHE A 110 0.43 -3.54 1.51
CA PHE A 110 0.42 -2.90 2.82
C PHE A 110 0.87 -1.44 2.76
N ALA A 111 1.93 -1.15 1.99
CA ALA A 111 2.39 0.23 1.79
C ALA A 111 1.32 1.10 1.09
N ASN A 112 0.63 0.56 0.08
CA ASN A 112 -0.47 1.25 -0.60
C ASN A 112 -1.62 1.59 0.36
N ALA A 113 -2.05 0.63 1.19
CA ALA A 113 -3.09 0.89 2.19
C ALA A 113 -2.69 1.99 3.19
N ALA A 114 -1.41 2.04 3.60
CA ALA A 114 -0.90 3.09 4.47
C ALA A 114 -0.87 4.47 3.80
N ILE A 115 -0.61 4.54 2.49
CA ILE A 115 -0.69 5.79 1.72
C ILE A 115 -2.13 6.30 1.65
N ASP A 116 -3.10 5.42 1.38
CA ASP A 116 -4.52 5.80 1.34
C ASP A 116 -5.02 6.24 2.72
N GLU A 117 -4.58 5.58 3.80
CA GLU A 117 -4.87 6.01 5.18
C GLU A 117 -4.29 7.39 5.49
N ALA A 118 -3.05 7.67 5.06
CA ALA A 118 -2.43 8.98 5.22
C ALA A 118 -3.20 10.07 4.46
N ASN A 119 -3.70 9.77 3.25
CA ASN A 119 -4.50 10.68 2.47
C ASN A 119 -5.82 11.07 3.18
N VAL A 120 -6.53 10.07 3.72
CA VAL A 120 -7.74 10.32 4.54
C VAL A 120 -7.41 11.22 5.73
N ALA A 121 -6.37 10.90 6.50
CA ALA A 121 -6.00 11.67 7.68
C ALA A 121 -5.66 13.14 7.38
N ILE A 122 -5.00 13.39 6.23
CA ILE A 122 -4.66 14.75 5.80
C ILE A 122 -5.93 15.53 5.42
N LEU A 123 -6.85 14.93 4.67
CA LEU A 123 -8.11 15.58 4.30
C LEU A 123 -9.00 15.85 5.53
N GLU A 124 -9.03 14.96 6.51
CA GLU A 124 -9.72 15.19 7.78
C GLU A 124 -9.10 16.33 8.58
N ALA A 125 -7.76 16.45 8.59
CA ALA A 125 -7.08 17.56 9.24
C ALA A 125 -7.37 18.91 8.55
N LEU A 126 -7.52 18.91 7.22
CA LEU A 126 -7.92 20.09 6.45
C LEU A 126 -9.36 20.52 6.76
N ASP A 127 -10.31 19.59 6.73
CA ASP A 127 -11.73 19.87 7.06
C ASP A 127 -11.85 20.41 8.50
N ALA A 128 -11.15 19.80 9.46
CA ALA A 128 -11.10 20.29 10.84
C ALA A 128 -10.49 21.69 10.99
N ARG A 129 -9.61 22.12 10.08
CA ARG A 129 -9.10 23.49 10.07
C ARG A 129 -10.14 24.49 9.58
N MET A 130 -10.92 24.11 8.58
CA MET A 130 -12.02 24.95 8.10
C MET A 130 -13.10 25.16 9.16
N ASP A 131 -13.30 24.20 10.07
CA ASP A 131 -14.20 24.37 11.22
C ASP A 131 -13.75 25.50 12.15
N VAL A 132 -12.44 25.66 12.33
CA VAL A 132 -11.88 26.78 13.10
C VAL A 132 -12.12 28.09 12.37
N ASP A 133 -11.82 28.15 11.07
CA ASP A 133 -11.98 29.36 10.26
C ASP A 133 -13.45 29.84 10.23
N ASP A 134 -14.40 28.90 10.10
CA ASP A 134 -15.83 29.20 10.12
C ASP A 134 -16.28 29.71 11.50
N ALA A 135 -15.76 29.15 12.60
CA ALA A 135 -16.05 29.61 13.95
C ALA A 135 -15.49 31.01 14.22
N GLU A 136 -14.28 31.31 13.75
CA GLU A 136 -13.67 32.63 13.85
C GLU A 136 -14.48 33.67 13.07
N ALA A 137 -14.88 33.36 11.82
CA ALA A 137 -15.71 34.23 11.00
C ALA A 137 -17.10 34.51 11.59
N ALA A 138 -17.71 33.54 12.28
CA ALA A 138 -18.99 33.70 12.95
C ALA A 138 -18.91 34.54 14.25
N SER A 139 -17.70 34.72 14.79
CA SER A 139 -17.44 35.48 16.02
C SER A 139 -17.03 36.94 15.79
N ALA A 140 -16.82 37.34 14.52
CA ALA A 140 -16.44 38.68 14.08
C ALA A 140 -17.65 39.53 13.65
#